data_AF-X8A9J6-F1
#
_entry.id   AF-X8A9J6-F1
#
_cell.length_a   1.000
_cell.length_b   1.000
_cell.length_c   1.000
_cell.angle_alpha   90.00
_cell.angle_beta   90.00
_cell.angle_gamma   90.00
#
_symmetry.space_group_name_H-M   'P 1'
#
loop_
_entity.id
_entity.type
_entity.pdbx_description
1 polymer ?
#
loop_
_entity_poly.entity_id
_entity_poly.type
_entity_poly.pdbx_seq_one_letter_code
_entity_poly.pdbx_strand_id
1 'polypeptide(L)'
;MSGADTADYIRHHCKIAGRADTLFSEDAIGLIHNASRGHPRAVNNLALHALTAAFAADHAIVDEKPPASRSAKSPRTEPDPRQHNQHHINPTSIPSPRPPPPRSPHRAGPFPSSARRQPQ
;
A
#
# COMPACT_ATOMS: atom_id res chain seq x y z
N MET A 1 0.98 -18.76 4.25
CA MET A 1 -0.29 -19.09 3.57
C MET A 1 0.03 -20.05 2.42
N SER A 2 -0.75 -21.11 2.23
CA SER A 2 -0.66 -21.95 1.04
C SER A 2 -1.14 -21.18 -0.21
N GLY A 3 -0.88 -21.70 -1.41
CA GLY A 3 -1.40 -21.12 -2.65
C GLY A 3 -2.92 -21.06 -2.64
N ALA A 4 -3.57 -22.13 -2.15
CA ALA A 4 -5.02 -22.19 -1.98
C ALA A 4 -5.55 -21.16 -0.94
N ASP A 5 -4.86 -21.00 0.19
CA ASP A 5 -5.21 -19.97 1.19
C ASP A 5 -5.10 -18.56 0.62
N THR A 6 -4.15 -18.34 -0.29
CA THR A 6 -3.93 -17.04 -0.93
C THR A 6 -5.06 -16.73 -1.91
N ALA A 7 -5.47 -17.72 -2.69
CA ALA A 7 -6.62 -17.60 -3.59
C ALA A 7 -7.92 -17.32 -2.80
N ASP A 8 -8.15 -18.05 -1.71
CA ASP A 8 -9.30 -17.83 -0.83
C ASP A 8 -9.27 -16.45 -0.17
N TYR A 9 -8.11 -16.02 0.32
CA TYR A 9 -7.89 -14.69 0.89
C TYR A 9 -8.21 -13.56 -0.10
N ILE A 10 -7.72 -13.66 -1.34
CA ILE A 10 -7.98 -12.66 -2.39
C ILE A 10 -9.48 -12.64 -2.73
N ARG A 11 -10.10 -13.81 -2.93
CA ARG A 11 -11.55 -13.92 -3.21
C ARG A 11 -12.40 -13.33 -2.10
N HIS A 12 -12.05 -13.62 -0.84
CA HIS A 12 -12.73 -13.07 0.32
C HIS A 12 -12.60 -11.54 0.39
N HIS A 13 -11.40 -11.00 0.14
CA HIS A 13 -11.17 -9.56 0.12
C HIS A 13 -11.93 -8.85 -1.00
N CYS A 14 -12.00 -9.43 -2.20
CA CYS A 14 -12.83 -8.91 -3.29
C CYS A 14 -14.31 -8.88 -2.91
N LYS A 15 -14.81 -9.92 -2.26
CA LYS A 15 -16.19 -9.98 -1.75
C LYS A 15 -16.50 -8.87 -0.74
N ILE A 16 -15.57 -8.58 0.18
CA ILE A 16 -15.69 -7.44 1.12
C ILE A 16 -15.76 -6.11 0.37
N ALA A 17 -14.99 -5.96 -0.71
CA ALA A 17 -15.02 -4.77 -1.57
C ALA A 17 -16.30 -4.67 -2.43
N GLY A 18 -17.25 -5.59 -2.29
CA GLY A 18 -18.52 -5.61 -3.03
C GLY A 18 -18.40 -6.10 -4.47
N ARG A 19 -17.26 -6.70 -4.85
CA ARG A 19 -17.08 -7.33 -6.16
C ARG A 19 -16.93 -8.84 -6.03
N ALA A 20 -17.83 -9.57 -6.68
CA ALA A 20 -17.77 -11.03 -6.78
C ALA A 20 -17.18 -11.52 -8.10
N ASP A 21 -16.84 -10.61 -9.02
CA ASP A 21 -16.25 -10.96 -10.32
C ASP A 21 -14.81 -11.45 -10.20
N THR A 22 -14.45 -12.40 -11.05
CA THR A 22 -13.09 -12.93 -11.17
C THR A 22 -12.16 -11.88 -11.81
N LEU A 23 -11.56 -11.04 -10.98
CA LEU A 23 -10.59 -10.02 -11.39
C LEU A 23 -9.17 -10.57 -11.59
N PHE A 24 -8.88 -11.74 -11.05
CA PHE A 24 -7.57 -12.40 -11.13
C PHE A 24 -7.70 -13.79 -11.76
N SER A 25 -6.80 -14.09 -12.69
CA SER A 25 -6.56 -15.45 -13.19
C SER A 25 -5.88 -16.31 -12.10
N GLU A 26 -6.10 -17.62 -12.12
CA GLU A 26 -5.43 -18.56 -11.20
C GLU A 26 -3.90 -18.52 -11.36
N ASP A 27 -3.39 -18.30 -12.58
CA ASP A 27 -1.96 -18.12 -12.84
C ASP A 27 -1.41 -16.84 -12.17
N ALA A 28 -2.18 -15.74 -12.24
CA ALA A 28 -1.83 -14.50 -11.57
C ALA A 28 -1.83 -14.66 -10.04
N ILE A 29 -2.76 -15.43 -9.47
CA ILE A 29 -2.78 -15.75 -8.04
C ILE A 29 -1.55 -16.56 -7.64
N GLY A 30 -1.15 -17.54 -8.46
CA GLY A 30 0.08 -18.32 -8.28
C GLY A 30 1.33 -17.43 -8.25
N LEU A 31 1.43 -16.47 -9.17
CA LEU A 31 2.52 -15.49 -9.19
C LEU A 31 2.52 -14.58 -7.96
N ILE A 32 1.36 -14.06 -7.56
CA ILE A 32 1.23 -13.22 -6.35
C ILE A 32 1.64 -14.01 -5.12
N HIS A 33 1.27 -15.29 -5.02
CA HIS A 33 1.70 -16.17 -3.93
C HIS A 33 3.22 -16.36 -3.90
N ASN A 34 3.81 -16.65 -5.05
CA ASN A 34 5.25 -16.84 -5.18
C ASN A 34 6.04 -15.55 -4.82
N ALA A 35 5.61 -14.40 -5.36
CA ALA A 35 6.24 -13.10 -5.13
C ALA A 35 6.04 -12.58 -3.69
N SER A 36 4.87 -12.81 -3.09
CA SER A 36 4.58 -12.42 -1.70
C SER A 36 5.16 -13.37 -0.66
N ARG A 37 5.59 -14.57 -1.07
CA ARG A 37 5.98 -15.68 -0.18
C ARG A 37 4.87 -16.05 0.83
N GLY A 38 3.61 -15.78 0.48
CA GLY A 38 2.45 -16.03 1.32
C GLY A 38 2.28 -15.06 2.51
N HIS A 39 2.85 -13.84 2.44
CA HIS A 39 2.62 -12.78 3.43
C HIS A 39 1.37 -11.94 3.05
N PRO A 40 0.33 -11.88 3.92
CA PRO A 40 -0.94 -11.21 3.59
C PRO A 40 -0.79 -9.76 3.13
N ARG A 41 0.13 -9.02 3.76
CA ARG A 41 0.37 -7.60 3.47
C ARG A 41 1.04 -7.40 2.11
N ALA A 42 1.96 -8.30 1.73
CA ALA A 42 2.59 -8.28 0.42
C ALA A 42 1.59 -8.69 -0.68
N VAL A 43 0.76 -9.70 -0.42
CA VAL A 43 -0.34 -10.11 -1.32
C VAL A 43 -1.26 -8.93 -1.64
N ASN A 44 -1.68 -8.18 -0.61
CA ASN A 44 -2.56 -7.02 -0.80
C ASN A 44 -1.91 -5.91 -1.66
N ASN A 45 -0.64 -5.60 -1.41
CA ASN A 45 0.07 -4.58 -2.17
C ASN A 45 0.27 -5.02 -3.63
N LEU A 46 0.66 -6.28 -3.87
CA LEU A 46 0.82 -6.84 -5.22
C LEU A 46 -0.51 -6.85 -5.98
N ALA A 47 -1.60 -7.27 -5.33
CA ALA A 47 -2.94 -7.26 -5.92
C ALA A 47 -3.38 -5.85 -6.33
N LEU A 48 -3.16 -4.84 -5.48
CA LEU A 48 -3.50 -3.45 -5.77
C LEU A 48 -2.71 -2.90 -6.97
N HIS A 49 -1.40 -3.16 -7.01
CA HIS A 49 -0.56 -2.75 -8.13
C HIS A 49 -0.95 -3.46 -9.43
N ALA A 50 -1.29 -4.76 -9.36
CA ALA A 50 -1.73 -5.52 -10.51
C ALA A 50 -3.08 -5.02 -11.07
N LEU A 51 -4.04 -4.68 -10.19
CA LEU A 51 -5.30 -4.07 -10.61
C LEU A 51 -5.09 -2.70 -11.25
N THR A 52 -4.22 -1.87 -10.68
CA THR A 52 -3.88 -0.55 -11.24
C THR A 52 -3.23 -0.69 -12.62
N ALA A 53 -2.31 -1.64 -12.77
CA ALA A 53 -1.64 -1.92 -14.03
C ALA A 53 -2.61 -2.46 -15.10
N ALA A 54 -3.51 -3.37 -14.72
CA ALA A 54 -4.53 -3.90 -15.62
C ALA A 54 -5.51 -2.80 -16.07
N PHE A 55 -5.93 -1.92 -15.16
CA PHE A 55 -6.75 -0.76 -15.51
C PHE A 55 -6.04 0.19 -16.47
N ALA A 56 -4.76 0.50 -16.25
CA ALA A 56 -3.96 1.31 -17.16
C ALA A 56 -3.74 0.67 -18.54
N ALA A 57 -3.88 -0.66 -18.63
CA ALA A 57 -3.76 -1.42 -19.87
C ALA A 57 -5.13 -1.73 -20.53
N ASP A 58 -6.25 -1.19 -20.02
CA ASP A 58 -7.62 -1.49 -20.48
C ASP A 58 -7.97 -3.00 -20.44
N HIS A 59 -7.40 -3.74 -19.48
CA HIS A 59 -7.69 -5.16 -19.26
C HIS A 59 -8.70 -5.36 -18.13
N ALA A 60 -9.77 -6.12 -18.42
CA ALA A 60 -10.81 -6.46 -17.44
C ALA A 60 -10.38 -7.51 -16.40
N ILE A 61 -9.36 -8.32 -16.72
CA ILE A 61 -8.86 -9.44 -15.89
C ILE A 61 -7.33 -9.32 -15.77
N VAL A 62 -6.80 -9.49 -14.56
CA VAL A 62 -5.37 -9.57 -14.27
C VAL A 62 -4.87 -10.98 -14.57
N ASP A 63 -3.93 -11.09 -15.52
CA ASP A 63 -3.31 -12.36 -15.93
C ASP A 63 -1.77 -12.29 -15.88
N GLU A 64 -1.09 -13.43 -15.86
CA GLU A 64 0.39 -13.55 -15.86
C GLU A 64 1.02 -12.98 -17.14
N LYS A 65 0.29 -12.99 -18.26
CA LYS A 65 0.81 -12.45 -19.51
C LYS A 65 0.86 -10.93 -19.48
N PRO A 66 2.04 -10.30 -19.66
CA PRO A 66 2.03 -8.94 -20.18
C PRO A 66 1.28 -8.99 -21.52
N PRO A 67 0.44 -7.98 -21.85
CA PRO A 67 -0.11 -7.84 -23.19
C PRO A 67 1.00 -7.43 -24.16
N ALA A 68 1.99 -8.31 -24.35
CA ALA A 68 3.00 -8.25 -25.38
C ALA A 68 2.35 -8.66 -26.73
N SER A 69 1.25 -8.02 -27.12
CA SER A 69 0.72 -8.04 -28.49
C SER A 69 -0.50 -7.12 -28.69
N ARG A 70 -0.48 -5.88 -28.18
CA ARG A 70 -1.20 -4.79 -28.86
C ARG A 70 -0.22 -3.67 -29.14
N SER A 71 0.44 -3.83 -30.28
CA SER A 71 0.97 -2.73 -31.08
C SER A 71 -0.12 -1.68 -31.28
N ALA A 72 -0.25 -0.77 -30.31
CA ALA A 72 -1.03 0.44 -30.41
C ALA A 72 -0.05 1.58 -30.19
N LYS A 73 0.35 2.14 -31.32
CA LYS A 73 1.25 3.28 -31.49
C LYS A 73 0.88 4.41 -30.52
N SER A 74 1.85 4.86 -29.73
CA SER A 74 1.95 6.27 -29.34
C SER A 74 3.41 6.68 -29.43
N PRO A 75 3.71 7.81 -30.10
CA PRO A 75 5.06 8.21 -30.40
C PRO A 75 5.81 8.49 -29.11
N ARG A 76 6.97 7.86 -29.01
CA ARG A 76 8.02 8.22 -28.06
C ARG A 76 8.49 9.62 -28.45
N THR A 77 7.84 10.65 -27.94
CA THR A 77 8.38 12.01 -28.06
C THR A 77 9.67 12.03 -27.27
N GLU A 78 10.76 12.11 -28.00
CA GLU A 78 12.13 12.24 -27.55
C GLU A 78 12.25 13.37 -26.51
N PRO A 79 12.80 13.13 -25.31
CA PRO A 79 13.22 14.23 -24.48
C PRO A 79 14.47 14.85 -25.13
N ASP A 80 14.27 16.06 -25.67
CA ASP A 80 15.29 16.94 -26.21
C ASP A 80 16.54 16.98 -25.32
N PRO A 81 17.74 16.64 -25.83
CA PRO A 81 18.95 16.61 -25.04
C PRO A 81 19.62 17.98 -24.98
N ARG A 82 18.92 19.07 -24.61
CA ARG A 82 19.58 20.37 -24.31
C ARG A 82 18.97 21.13 -23.13
N GLN A 83 19.66 20.95 -22.00
CA GLN A 83 19.97 21.96 -20.99
C GLN A 83 18.83 22.46 -20.08
N HIS A 84 18.85 22.03 -18.82
CA HIS A 84 19.19 22.97 -17.74
C HIS A 84 19.48 22.27 -16.40
N ASN A 85 20.69 22.54 -15.89
CA ASN A 85 20.98 22.79 -14.49
C ASN A 85 20.84 21.62 -13.49
N GLN A 86 21.86 20.75 -13.46
CA GLN A 86 22.15 19.93 -12.28
C GLN A 86 22.49 20.84 -11.08
N HIS A 87 21.50 21.11 -10.23
CA HIS A 87 21.79 21.45 -8.84
C HIS A 87 22.06 20.16 -8.09
N HIS A 88 23.35 19.87 -7.97
CA HIS A 88 23.92 18.84 -7.13
C HIS A 88 23.45 19.00 -5.68
N ILE A 89 22.60 18.09 -5.19
CA ILE A 89 22.34 17.93 -3.76
C ILE A 89 22.84 16.56 -3.30
N ASN A 90 23.89 16.58 -2.48
CA ASN A 90 24.48 15.41 -1.82
C ASN A 90 23.44 14.65 -0.99
N PRO A 91 23.22 13.34 -1.19
CA PRO A 91 22.44 12.53 -0.27
C PRO A 91 23.34 12.01 0.86
N THR A 92 23.93 12.91 1.65
CA THR A 92 24.54 12.55 2.96
C THR A 92 24.09 13.55 4.01
N SER A 93 22.79 13.53 4.30
CA SER A 93 22.22 14.17 5.47
C SER A 93 21.09 13.28 5.96
N ILE A 94 21.43 12.29 6.80
CA ILE A 94 20.48 11.66 7.70
C ILE A 94 20.14 12.73 8.74
N PRO A 95 18.91 13.28 8.81
CA PRO A 95 18.56 14.16 9.91
C PRO A 95 18.40 13.29 11.16
N SER A 96 19.17 13.59 12.21
CA SER A 96 19.07 12.96 13.53
C SER A 96 17.62 12.91 14.03
N PRO A 97 17.18 11.81 14.68
CA PRO A 97 15.83 11.76 15.24
C PRO A 97 15.68 12.81 16.34
N ARG A 98 14.61 13.60 16.25
CA ARG A 98 14.24 14.63 17.23
C ARG A 98 14.02 13.97 18.60
N PRO A 99 14.57 14.52 19.71
CA PRO A 99 14.30 13.99 21.03
C PRO A 99 12.81 14.16 21.40
N PRO A 100 12.22 13.25 22.21
CA PRO A 100 10.84 13.39 22.66
C PRO A 100 10.68 14.64 23.55
N PRO A 101 9.49 15.27 23.55
CA PRO A 101 9.23 16.41 24.43
C PRO A 101 9.28 15.98 25.90
N PRO A 102 9.70 16.87 26.83
CA PRO A 102 9.62 16.57 28.25
C PRO A 102 8.15 16.36 28.65
N ARG A 103 7.89 15.29 29.42
CA ARG A 103 6.58 15.06 30.05
C ARG A 103 6.23 16.30 30.88
N SER A 104 5.21 17.03 30.46
CA SER A 104 4.64 18.09 31.28
C SER A 104 4.14 17.47 32.60
N PRO A 105 4.53 17.99 33.77
CA PRO A 105 3.91 17.56 35.01
C PRO A 105 2.43 17.93 34.95
N HIS A 106 1.59 17.00 35.38
CA HIS A 106 0.16 17.13 35.38
C HIS A 106 -0.29 18.52 35.87
N ARG A 107 -1.03 19.20 35.00
CA ARG A 107 -1.93 20.30 35.33
C ARG A 107 -2.81 19.84 36.50
N ALA A 108 -2.45 20.24 37.71
CA ALA A 108 -3.31 20.18 38.88
C ALA A 108 -4.47 21.16 38.63
N GLY A 109 -5.53 20.67 37.98
CA GLY A 109 -6.83 21.32 38.00
C GLY A 109 -7.51 21.06 39.34
N PRO A 110 -8.22 22.05 39.90
CA PRO A 110 -8.88 21.91 41.20
C PRO A 110 -10.12 21.03 41.05
N PHE A 111 -10.22 19.95 41.82
CA PHE A 111 -11.49 19.26 42.03
C PHE A 111 -12.30 20.02 43.08
N PRO A 112 -13.54 20.47 42.79
CA PRO A 112 -14.45 20.93 43.82
C PRO A 112 -15.29 19.77 44.38
N SER A 113 -15.44 19.80 45.71
CA SER A 113 -16.53 19.29 46.56
C SER A 113 -17.12 17.89 46.36
N SER A 114 -17.03 17.09 47.42
CA SER A 114 -18.23 16.55 48.09
C SER A 114 -17.96 16.25 49.57
N ALA A 115 -18.84 16.78 50.41
CA ALA A 115 -18.82 16.70 51.86
C ALA A 115 -19.22 15.31 52.38
N ARG A 116 -18.61 14.85 53.49
CA ARG A 116 -19.34 14.10 54.55
C ARG A 116 -18.54 13.96 55.86
N ARG A 117 -19.09 14.59 56.90
CA ARG A 117 -19.15 14.27 58.35
C ARG A 117 -18.18 13.24 58.99
N GLN A 118 -17.58 13.70 60.11
CA GLN A 118 -17.20 13.00 61.37
C GLN A 118 -18.14 11.84 61.79
N PRO A 119 -17.78 10.89 62.69
CA PRO A 119 -17.02 11.01 63.98
C PRO A 119 -15.94 9.89 64.15
N GLN A 120 -15.15 9.71 65.22
CA GLN A 120 -15.22 9.95 66.68
C GLN A 120 -13.85 10.39 67.19
#